data_AF-A0A2M6ZCR5-F1
#
_entry.id   AF-A0A2M6ZCR5-F1
#
_cell.length_a   1.000
_cell.length_b   1.000
_cell.length_c   1.000
_cell.angle_alpha   90.00
_cell.angle_beta   90.00
_cell.angle_gamma   90.00
#
_symmetry.space_group_name_H-M   'P 1'
#
loop_
_entity.id
_entity.type
_entity.pdbx_description
1 polymer ?
#
loop_
_entity_poly.entity_id
_entity_poly.type
_entity_poly.pdbx_seq_one_letter_code
_entity_poly.pdbx_strand_id
1 'polypeptide(L)'
;MLMSEIKRVIDQVSREKGIERRVLISALEEALRSAAKKKLGSKADVEVHYDDKTGEIEVFQFKEVAEIVAEPDLQIDFETARKLDPECEIGDSIGTKMDTSTFGRIAAQSAKQVIIQKMKDAERDAVFSGFIDRKGEIINGIVQRIDRNDIIVNLGQTEGILTAKEQIPKETFRRGDRIRAYIKDVLYESRGPQIFLTRADDQFLIALFKTEVPEISEGIVKVVGAAREPGSRAKIVVSSTDSDIDPVGACVGMKGSRVQNVVQELRGEKIDIIPWHVDAAKFVCNALAPAEISRVIIDEENRLMEVIVPDEYLSVAIGKRGQNVRLASKLTGWRLDVISETRYSQTMKEGYNSLLALPEIGATLADALYERGFFSVEELSKASIEDLTPIRGIGEEKAAKLIGLAKEAVTQALMTEETVSDESEAGLEEEGSVSKKEAASDQKGNPTGESDPEIRTEET
;
A
#
# COMPACT_ATOMS: atom_id res chain seq x y z
N MET A 1 -48.90 -28.69 8.64
CA MET A 1 -48.49 -28.32 7.26
C MET A 1 -47.16 -27.54 7.20
N LEU A 2 -46.83 -26.66 8.16
CA LEU A 2 -45.56 -25.88 8.15
C LEU A 2 -44.29 -26.66 8.60
N MET A 3 -44.42 -27.73 9.39
CA MET A 3 -43.25 -28.43 9.98
C MET A 3 -42.50 -29.33 8.98
N SER A 4 -43.22 -29.97 8.05
CA SER A 4 -42.63 -30.72 6.93
C SER A 4 -41.86 -29.84 5.94
N GLU A 5 -42.10 -28.53 5.94
CA GLU A 5 -41.35 -27.57 5.12
C GLU A 5 -39.96 -27.32 5.70
N ILE A 6 -39.79 -27.27 7.03
CA ILE A 6 -38.48 -26.99 7.66
C ILE A 6 -37.47 -28.07 7.32
N LYS A 7 -37.85 -29.35 7.44
CA LYS A 7 -36.99 -30.47 7.07
C LYS A 7 -36.58 -30.39 5.59
N ARG A 8 -37.54 -30.17 4.68
CA ARG A 8 -37.24 -30.00 3.25
C ARG A 8 -36.28 -28.84 2.98
N VAL A 9 -36.44 -27.72 3.67
CA VAL A 9 -35.56 -26.56 3.50
C VAL A 9 -34.14 -26.85 4.04
N ILE A 10 -34.00 -27.51 5.20
CA ILE A 10 -32.70 -27.92 5.73
C ILE A 10 -32.02 -28.90 4.76
N ASP A 11 -32.76 -29.89 4.25
CA ASP A 11 -32.27 -30.87 3.28
C ASP A 11 -31.79 -30.18 2.00
N GLN A 12 -32.59 -29.26 1.47
CA GLN A 12 -32.27 -28.52 0.25
C GLN A 12 -31.00 -27.67 0.43
N VAL A 13 -30.92 -26.88 1.49
CA VAL A 13 -29.78 -25.99 1.74
C VAL A 13 -28.50 -26.78 2.03
N SER A 14 -28.59 -27.88 2.77
CA SER A 14 -27.45 -28.78 3.01
C SER A 14 -26.92 -29.36 1.69
N ARG A 15 -27.81 -29.77 0.78
CA ARG A 15 -27.43 -30.38 -0.50
C ARG A 15 -26.89 -29.38 -1.51
N GLU A 16 -27.49 -28.19 -1.60
CA GLU A 16 -27.09 -27.17 -2.58
C GLU A 16 -25.80 -26.43 -2.19
N LYS A 17 -25.54 -26.25 -0.88
CA LYS A 17 -24.45 -25.41 -0.38
C LYS A 17 -23.39 -26.17 0.42
N GLY A 18 -23.57 -27.48 0.61
CA GLY A 18 -22.61 -28.33 1.31
C GLY A 18 -22.49 -28.07 2.81
N ILE A 19 -23.49 -27.41 3.41
CA ILE A 19 -23.51 -27.12 4.85
C ILE A 19 -23.97 -28.37 5.59
N GLU A 20 -23.23 -28.78 6.62
CA GLU A 20 -23.64 -29.92 7.46
C GLU A 20 -24.98 -29.65 8.16
N ARG A 21 -25.90 -30.63 8.09
CA ARG A 21 -27.23 -30.55 8.73
C ARG A 21 -27.14 -30.15 10.19
N ARG A 22 -26.17 -30.73 10.92
CA ARG A 22 -25.98 -30.50 12.36
C ARG A 22 -25.77 -29.02 12.68
N VAL A 23 -25.02 -28.30 11.85
CA VAL A 23 -24.76 -26.86 12.01
C VAL A 23 -26.02 -26.03 11.77
N LEU A 24 -26.85 -26.43 10.81
CA LEU A 24 -28.14 -25.77 10.54
C LEU A 24 -29.14 -26.01 11.68
N ILE A 25 -29.20 -27.25 12.19
CA ILE A 25 -30.08 -27.64 13.30
C ILE A 25 -29.70 -26.90 14.58
N SER A 26 -28.43 -26.89 14.95
CA SER A 26 -27.99 -26.19 16.18
C SER A 26 -28.26 -24.68 16.12
N ALA A 27 -28.06 -24.07 14.94
CA ALA A 27 -28.35 -22.64 14.76
C ALA A 27 -29.85 -22.35 14.82
N LEU A 28 -30.67 -23.26 14.30
CA LEU A 28 -32.12 -23.17 14.36
C LEU A 28 -32.61 -23.22 15.81
N GLU A 29 -32.13 -24.18 16.60
CA GLU A 29 -32.46 -24.31 18.02
C GLU A 29 -32.09 -23.04 18.81
N GLU A 30 -30.88 -22.51 18.60
CA GLU A 30 -30.40 -21.30 19.28
C GLU A 30 -31.27 -20.07 18.97
N ALA A 31 -31.65 -19.90 17.70
CA ALA A 31 -32.48 -18.78 17.29
C ALA A 31 -33.93 -18.88 17.78
N LEU A 32 -34.47 -20.10 17.82
CA LEU A 32 -35.78 -20.36 18.39
C LEU A 32 -35.78 -20.14 19.90
N ARG A 33 -34.72 -20.56 20.59
CA ARG A 33 -34.50 -20.28 22.02
C ARG A 33 -34.49 -18.78 22.29
N SER A 34 -33.76 -18.01 21.46
CA SER A 34 -33.72 -16.55 21.55
C SER A 34 -35.10 -15.90 21.28
N ALA A 35 -35.82 -16.37 20.26
CA ALA A 35 -37.17 -15.89 19.97
C ALA A 35 -38.17 -16.21 21.09
N ALA A 36 -38.05 -17.39 21.72
CA ALA A 36 -38.87 -17.80 22.83
C ALA A 36 -38.58 -16.97 24.10
N LYS A 37 -37.31 -16.74 24.45
CA LYS A 37 -36.91 -15.84 25.55
C LYS A 37 -37.44 -14.43 25.35
N LYS A 38 -37.44 -13.90 24.12
CA LYS A 38 -37.98 -12.56 23.83
C LYS A 38 -39.49 -12.45 24.09
N LYS A 39 -40.22 -13.56 23.99
CA LYS A 39 -41.67 -13.62 24.22
C LYS A 39 -42.04 -13.94 25.67
N LEU A 40 -41.25 -14.79 26.34
CA LEU A 40 -41.49 -15.27 27.70
C LEU A 40 -40.79 -14.43 28.78
N GLY A 41 -39.89 -13.53 28.41
CA GLY A 41 -39.07 -12.75 29.33
C GLY A 41 -37.60 -13.16 29.26
N SER A 42 -36.69 -12.18 29.32
CA SER A 42 -35.25 -12.41 29.12
C SER A 42 -34.62 -13.37 30.14
N LYS A 43 -35.21 -13.49 31.33
CA LYS A 43 -34.76 -14.40 32.37
C LYS A 43 -35.29 -15.84 32.21
N ALA A 44 -36.34 -16.07 31.43
CA ALA A 44 -36.96 -17.38 31.31
C ALA A 44 -35.96 -18.43 30.80
N ASP A 45 -35.91 -19.60 31.46
CA ASP A 45 -35.14 -20.73 30.95
C ASP A 45 -35.98 -21.53 29.97
N VAL A 46 -35.45 -21.68 28.78
CA VAL A 46 -36.12 -22.28 27.64
C VAL A 46 -35.14 -23.19 26.95
N GLU A 47 -35.55 -24.41 26.66
CA GLU A 47 -34.81 -25.35 25.84
C GLU A 47 -35.59 -25.65 24.55
N VAL A 48 -34.88 -25.77 23.45
CA VAL A 48 -35.46 -26.07 22.15
C VAL A 48 -34.72 -27.26 21.57
N HIS A 49 -35.46 -28.27 21.17
CA HIS A 49 -34.93 -29.49 20.56
C HIS A 49 -35.57 -29.71 19.20
N TYR A 50 -34.75 -30.01 18.18
CA TYR A 50 -35.20 -30.43 16.86
C TYR A 50 -35.00 -31.93 16.67
N ASP A 51 -36.07 -32.66 16.37
CA ASP A 51 -35.97 -34.09 16.00
C ASP A 51 -35.78 -34.23 14.48
N ASP A 52 -34.60 -34.73 14.06
CA ASP A 52 -34.26 -34.90 12.65
C ASP A 52 -35.08 -36.01 11.94
N LYS A 53 -35.61 -36.99 12.68
CA LYS A 53 -36.44 -38.06 12.11
C LYS A 53 -37.81 -37.54 11.76
N THR A 54 -38.49 -36.90 12.73
CA THR A 54 -39.86 -36.40 12.57
C THR A 54 -39.89 -35.02 11.90
N GLY A 55 -38.82 -34.24 12.01
CA GLY A 55 -38.76 -32.84 11.57
C GLY A 55 -39.49 -31.89 12.51
N GLU A 56 -39.81 -32.33 13.73
CA GLU A 56 -40.55 -31.57 14.73
C GLU A 56 -39.63 -30.75 15.63
N ILE A 57 -40.12 -29.58 16.04
CA ILE A 57 -39.45 -28.69 16.99
C ILE A 57 -40.23 -28.75 18.29
N GLU A 58 -39.56 -29.09 19.38
CA GLU A 58 -40.11 -29.08 20.72
C GLU A 58 -39.50 -27.93 21.51
N VAL A 59 -40.35 -27.19 22.24
CA VAL A 59 -39.93 -26.07 23.09
C VAL A 59 -40.39 -26.37 24.51
N PHE A 60 -39.45 -26.40 25.44
CA PHE A 60 -39.68 -26.63 26.86
C PHE A 60 -39.35 -25.34 27.62
N GLN A 61 -40.26 -24.92 28.50
CA GLN A 61 -39.98 -23.87 29.48
C GLN A 61 -39.71 -24.53 30.82
N PHE A 62 -38.58 -24.18 31.44
CA PHE A 62 -38.21 -24.65 32.76
C PHE A 62 -38.56 -23.60 33.81
N LYS A 63 -39.21 -24.05 34.89
CA LYS A 63 -39.54 -23.22 36.05
C LYS A 63 -39.10 -23.92 37.33
N GLU A 64 -38.58 -23.14 38.27
CA GLU A 64 -38.19 -23.60 39.60
C GLU A 64 -39.42 -23.78 40.48
N VAL A 65 -39.51 -24.92 41.17
CA VAL A 65 -40.61 -25.21 42.09
C VAL A 65 -40.38 -24.44 43.39
N ALA A 66 -41.26 -23.50 43.71
CA ALA A 66 -41.17 -22.67 44.90
C ALA A 66 -42.43 -22.79 45.76
N GLU A 67 -42.25 -22.66 47.07
CA GLU A 67 -43.37 -22.63 48.03
C GLU A 67 -44.16 -21.32 47.92
N ILE A 68 -43.47 -20.19 47.67
CA ILE A 68 -44.07 -18.87 47.45
C ILE A 68 -43.52 -18.33 46.13
N VAL A 69 -44.40 -18.11 45.15
CA VAL A 69 -44.03 -17.59 43.83
C VAL A 69 -43.73 -16.09 43.94
N ALA A 70 -42.45 -15.73 43.85
CA ALA A 70 -41.98 -14.33 43.80
C ALA A 70 -41.82 -13.83 42.36
N GLU A 71 -41.36 -14.69 41.44
CA GLU A 71 -41.21 -14.40 40.02
C GLU A 71 -42.04 -15.39 39.18
N PRO A 72 -43.28 -15.05 38.75
CA PRO A 72 -44.18 -15.97 38.03
C PRO A 72 -43.65 -16.52 36.69
N ASP A 73 -42.69 -15.81 36.09
CA ASP A 73 -42.05 -16.21 34.83
C ASP A 73 -40.98 -17.30 35.02
N LEU A 74 -40.42 -17.39 36.24
CA LEU A 74 -39.33 -18.31 36.61
C LEU A 74 -39.77 -19.41 37.57
N GLN A 75 -40.82 -19.16 38.35
CA GLN A 75 -41.24 -20.04 39.42
C GLN A 75 -42.64 -20.59 39.18
N ILE A 76 -42.86 -21.81 39.67
CA ILE A 76 -44.15 -22.48 39.71
C ILE A 76 -44.46 -22.89 41.15
N ASP A 77 -45.73 -22.79 41.55
CA ASP A 77 -46.13 -23.22 42.88
C ASP A 77 -46.02 -24.74 43.03
N PHE A 78 -45.65 -25.18 44.23
CA PHE A 78 -45.47 -26.61 44.54
C PHE A 78 -46.72 -27.46 44.24
N GLU A 79 -47.92 -26.95 44.49
CA GLU A 79 -49.16 -27.71 44.23
C GLU A 79 -49.42 -27.95 42.74
N THR A 80 -49.09 -26.97 41.90
CA THR A 80 -49.24 -27.05 40.44
C THR A 80 -48.09 -27.82 39.81
N ALA A 81 -46.88 -27.71 40.34
CA ALA A 81 -45.74 -28.54 39.94
C ALA A 81 -46.04 -30.03 40.17
N ARG A 82 -46.60 -30.38 41.34
CA ARG A 82 -46.95 -31.78 41.69
C ARG A 82 -48.03 -32.41 40.80
N LYS A 83 -48.84 -31.59 40.12
CA LYS A 83 -49.82 -32.06 39.13
C LYS A 83 -49.16 -32.44 37.80
N LEU A 84 -48.03 -31.81 37.48
CA LEU A 84 -47.27 -32.06 36.26
C LEU A 84 -46.29 -33.23 36.48
N ASP A 85 -45.63 -33.27 37.64
CA ASP A 85 -44.76 -34.36 38.06
C ASP A 85 -44.99 -34.70 39.56
N PRO A 86 -45.57 -35.86 39.88
CA PRO A 86 -45.86 -36.26 41.26
C PRO A 86 -44.64 -36.40 42.18
N GLU A 87 -43.44 -36.56 41.62
CA GLU A 87 -42.18 -36.78 42.34
C GLU A 87 -41.38 -35.48 42.53
N CYS A 88 -41.87 -34.31 42.12
CA CYS A 88 -41.12 -33.06 42.23
C CYS A 88 -40.95 -32.58 43.68
N GLU A 89 -39.77 -32.07 44.02
CA GLU A 89 -39.46 -31.42 45.30
C GLU A 89 -39.33 -29.89 45.15
N ILE A 90 -39.36 -29.16 46.27
CA ILE A 90 -39.13 -27.71 46.27
C ILE A 90 -37.66 -27.45 45.92
N GLY A 91 -37.43 -26.58 44.93
CA GLY A 91 -36.11 -26.30 44.36
C GLY A 91 -35.80 -27.05 43.07
N ASP A 92 -36.65 -28.01 42.66
CA ASP A 92 -36.48 -28.69 41.38
C ASP A 92 -36.88 -27.79 40.20
N SER A 93 -36.34 -28.09 39.01
CA SER A 93 -36.69 -27.41 37.76
C SER A 93 -37.62 -28.30 36.93
N ILE A 94 -38.87 -27.88 36.76
CA ILE A 94 -39.87 -28.62 35.99
C ILE A 94 -40.00 -28.06 34.57
N GLY A 95 -39.84 -28.94 33.58
CA GLY A 95 -39.97 -28.62 32.16
C GLY A 95 -41.40 -28.78 31.68
N THR A 96 -42.05 -27.69 31.26
CA THR A 96 -43.39 -27.74 30.65
C THR A 96 -43.28 -27.61 29.13
N LYS A 97 -43.84 -28.59 28.39
CA LYS A 97 -43.91 -28.53 26.92
C LYS A 97 -44.87 -27.43 26.48
N MET A 98 -44.36 -26.49 25.70
CA MET A 98 -45.13 -25.36 25.18
C MET A 98 -45.94 -25.77 23.95
N ASP A 99 -47.11 -25.16 23.77
CA ASP A 99 -47.89 -25.35 22.54
C ASP A 99 -47.17 -24.72 21.34
N THR A 100 -46.71 -25.60 20.46
CA THR A 100 -45.98 -25.26 19.24
C THR A 100 -46.85 -24.53 18.21
N SER A 101 -48.17 -24.51 18.34
CA SER A 101 -49.09 -23.85 17.39
C SER A 101 -48.86 -22.32 17.33
N THR A 102 -48.67 -21.70 18.50
CA THR A 102 -48.43 -20.25 18.63
C THR A 102 -47.00 -19.89 18.28
N PHE A 103 -46.07 -20.83 18.46
CA PHE A 103 -44.68 -20.69 18.06
C PHE A 103 -44.44 -21.03 16.60
N GLY A 104 -45.31 -21.79 15.92
CA GLY A 104 -45.06 -22.31 14.58
C GLY A 104 -44.80 -21.24 13.51
N ARG A 105 -45.51 -20.10 13.58
CA ARG A 105 -45.30 -18.98 12.64
C ARG A 105 -44.00 -18.22 12.92
N ILE A 106 -43.72 -17.95 14.19
CA ILE A 106 -42.47 -17.29 14.64
C ILE A 106 -41.29 -18.22 14.36
N ALA A 107 -41.47 -19.51 14.60
CA ALA A 107 -40.48 -20.54 14.38
C ALA A 107 -40.15 -20.69 12.90
N ALA A 108 -41.15 -20.71 12.02
CA ALA A 108 -40.93 -20.73 10.58
C ALA A 108 -40.20 -19.47 10.08
N GLN A 109 -40.57 -18.27 10.57
CA GLN A 109 -39.91 -17.02 10.18
C GLN A 109 -38.47 -16.92 10.71
N SER A 110 -38.25 -17.30 11.97
CA SER A 110 -36.91 -17.37 12.59
C SER A 110 -36.05 -18.43 11.90
N ALA A 111 -36.60 -19.61 11.63
CA ALA A 111 -35.93 -20.68 10.89
C ALA A 111 -35.46 -20.20 9.52
N LYS A 112 -36.36 -19.56 8.77
CA LYS A 112 -36.03 -18.98 7.46
C LYS A 112 -34.88 -17.97 7.58
N GLN A 113 -34.92 -17.08 8.56
CA GLN A 113 -33.89 -16.06 8.75
C GLN A 113 -32.53 -16.69 9.11
N VAL A 114 -32.51 -17.68 9.99
CA VAL A 114 -31.30 -18.39 10.43
C VAL A 114 -30.69 -19.18 9.30
N ILE A 115 -31.52 -19.90 8.55
CA ILE A 115 -31.08 -20.67 7.40
C ILE A 115 -30.49 -19.73 6.35
N ILE A 116 -31.13 -18.59 6.05
CA ILE A 116 -30.57 -17.58 5.15
C ILE A 116 -29.24 -17.02 5.69
N GLN A 117 -29.13 -16.79 6.99
CA GLN A 117 -27.91 -16.27 7.60
C GLN A 117 -26.77 -17.29 7.53
N LYS A 118 -27.00 -18.54 7.95
CA LYS A 118 -26.00 -19.62 7.87
C LYS A 118 -25.62 -19.95 6.42
N MET A 119 -26.57 -19.84 5.49
CA MET A 119 -26.29 -19.95 4.06
C MET A 119 -25.33 -18.85 3.60
N LYS A 120 -25.57 -17.59 4.00
CA LYS A 120 -24.65 -16.49 3.68
C LYS A 120 -23.27 -16.69 4.33
N ASP A 121 -23.22 -17.16 5.57
CA ASP A 121 -21.96 -17.40 6.27
C ASP A 121 -21.13 -18.49 5.59
N ALA A 122 -21.77 -19.61 5.21
CA ALA A 122 -21.09 -20.66 4.45
C ALA A 122 -20.63 -20.18 3.06
N GLU A 123 -21.45 -19.38 2.35
CA GLU A 123 -21.03 -18.77 1.08
C GLU A 123 -19.81 -17.86 1.27
N ARG A 124 -19.76 -17.09 2.35
CA ARG A 124 -18.62 -16.21 2.68
C ARG A 124 -17.36 -17.02 2.95
N ASP A 125 -17.46 -18.08 3.75
CA ASP A 125 -16.33 -18.93 4.11
C ASP A 125 -15.79 -19.67 2.87
N ALA A 126 -16.68 -20.15 2.01
CA ALA A 126 -16.32 -20.79 0.74
C ALA A 126 -15.59 -19.81 -0.20
N VAL A 127 -16.10 -18.59 -0.35
CA VAL A 127 -15.44 -17.54 -1.15
C VAL A 127 -14.09 -17.19 -0.55
N PHE A 128 -14.01 -16.91 0.75
CA PHE A 128 -12.75 -16.56 1.41
C PHE A 128 -11.68 -17.65 1.19
N SER A 129 -12.03 -18.91 1.43
CA SER A 129 -11.13 -20.05 1.24
C SER A 129 -10.70 -20.21 -0.22
N GLY A 130 -11.57 -19.89 -1.19
CA GLY A 130 -11.21 -19.94 -2.61
C GLY A 130 -10.26 -18.84 -3.09
N PHE A 131 -10.14 -17.73 -2.35
CA PHE A 131 -9.32 -16.58 -2.74
C PHE A 131 -8.07 -16.37 -1.87
N ILE A 132 -8.05 -16.88 -0.65
CA ILE A 132 -6.89 -16.72 0.25
C ILE A 132 -5.62 -17.36 -0.34
N ASP A 133 -5.74 -18.54 -0.95
CA ASP A 133 -4.63 -19.25 -1.58
C ASP A 133 -4.19 -18.58 -2.90
N ARG A 134 -5.06 -17.77 -3.49
CA ARG A 134 -4.82 -17.03 -4.74
C ARG A 134 -4.30 -15.61 -4.48
N LYS A 135 -3.99 -15.28 -3.23
CA LYS A 135 -3.33 -14.02 -2.89
C LYS A 135 -2.00 -13.96 -3.62
N GLY A 136 -1.80 -12.88 -4.36
CA GLY A 136 -0.63 -12.69 -5.19
C GLY A 136 -0.75 -13.15 -6.64
N GLU A 137 -1.95 -13.50 -7.09
CA GLU A 137 -2.22 -13.79 -8.50
C GLU A 137 -2.87 -12.61 -9.22
N ILE A 138 -2.75 -12.59 -10.56
CA ILE A 138 -3.56 -11.72 -11.40
C ILE A 138 -4.91 -12.36 -11.62
N ILE A 139 -5.96 -11.58 -11.38
CA ILE A 139 -7.33 -11.96 -11.68
C ILE A 139 -7.94 -11.05 -12.74
N ASN A 140 -8.81 -11.64 -13.55
CA ASN A 140 -9.61 -10.94 -14.54
C ASN A 140 -11.01 -10.72 -13.97
N GLY A 141 -11.53 -9.50 -14.11
CA GLY A 141 -12.86 -9.15 -13.69
C GLY A 141 -13.53 -8.14 -14.61
N ILE A 142 -14.76 -7.77 -14.28
CA ILE A 142 -15.55 -6.79 -15.03
C ILE A 142 -15.91 -5.65 -14.08
N VAL A 143 -15.68 -4.42 -14.50
CA VAL A 143 -16.04 -3.24 -13.71
C VAL A 143 -17.56 -3.16 -13.59
N GLN A 144 -18.05 -3.29 -12.36
CA GLN A 144 -19.49 -3.33 -12.08
C GLN A 144 -20.05 -1.94 -11.79
N ARG A 145 -19.32 -1.14 -10.99
CA ARG A 145 -19.64 0.24 -10.63
C ARG A 145 -18.40 0.97 -10.12
N ILE A 146 -18.52 2.29 -10.00
CA ILE A 146 -17.47 3.18 -9.47
C ILE A 146 -18.10 3.99 -8.34
N ASP A 147 -17.61 3.79 -7.12
CA ASP A 147 -18.13 4.39 -5.90
C ASP A 147 -17.07 5.32 -5.31
N ARG A 148 -17.31 6.65 -5.29
CA ARG A 148 -16.37 7.64 -4.69
C ARG A 148 -14.90 7.47 -5.15
N ASN A 149 -14.71 7.21 -6.44
CA ASN A 149 -13.44 6.90 -7.12
C ASN A 149 -12.88 5.48 -6.90
N ASP A 150 -13.46 4.66 -6.03
CA ASP A 150 -13.10 3.26 -5.92
C ASP A 150 -13.83 2.44 -6.99
N ILE A 151 -13.11 1.54 -7.65
CA ILE A 151 -13.66 0.69 -8.70
C ILE A 151 -14.07 -0.64 -8.08
N ILE A 152 -15.35 -0.98 -8.21
CA ILE A 152 -15.87 -2.28 -7.78
C ILE A 152 -15.87 -3.22 -8.98
N VAL A 153 -15.14 -4.31 -8.84
CA VAL A 153 -14.88 -5.30 -9.89
C VAL A 153 -15.62 -6.58 -9.56
N ASN A 154 -16.47 -7.05 -10.47
CA ASN A 154 -17.09 -8.35 -10.37
C ASN A 154 -16.10 -9.45 -10.77
N LEU A 155 -15.83 -10.37 -9.86
CA LEU A 155 -14.94 -11.53 -10.03
C LEU A 155 -15.71 -12.84 -10.26
N GLY A 156 -17.03 -12.75 -10.50
CA GLY A 156 -17.94 -13.87 -10.71
C GLY A 156 -18.57 -14.37 -9.42
N GLN A 157 -17.74 -14.79 -8.45
CA GLN A 157 -18.21 -15.30 -7.15
C GLN A 157 -18.38 -14.21 -6.09
N THR A 158 -17.59 -13.15 -6.17
CA THR A 158 -17.62 -12.02 -5.23
C THR A 158 -17.19 -10.73 -5.92
N GLU A 159 -17.31 -9.61 -5.19
CA GLU A 159 -16.83 -8.30 -5.61
C GLU A 159 -15.42 -8.04 -5.05
N GLY A 160 -14.52 -7.56 -5.90
CA GLY A 160 -13.23 -6.99 -5.51
C GLY A 160 -13.29 -5.47 -5.53
N ILE A 161 -12.50 -4.84 -4.66
CA ILE A 161 -12.35 -3.39 -4.60
C ILE A 161 -10.97 -2.98 -5.11
N LEU A 162 -10.93 -2.01 -6.01
CA LEU A 162 -9.70 -1.36 -6.46
C LEU A 162 -9.76 0.11 -6.03
N THR A 163 -9.09 0.42 -4.92
CA THR A 163 -9.14 1.76 -4.33
C THR A 163 -8.43 2.80 -5.18
N ALA A 164 -8.79 4.07 -5.05
CA ALA A 164 -8.18 5.16 -5.83
C ALA A 164 -6.63 5.22 -5.73
N LYS A 165 -6.05 4.84 -4.57
CA LYS A 165 -4.59 4.79 -4.38
C LYS A 165 -3.92 3.63 -5.11
N GLU A 166 -4.66 2.56 -5.34
CA GLU A 166 -4.19 1.34 -5.98
C GLU A 166 -4.47 1.33 -7.49
N GLN A 167 -5.05 2.41 -8.02
CA GLN A 167 -5.29 2.64 -9.44
C GLN A 167 -4.10 3.34 -10.09
N ILE A 168 -3.93 3.13 -11.39
CA ILE A 168 -2.97 3.87 -12.20
C ILE A 168 -3.60 5.22 -12.60
N PRO A 169 -3.00 6.38 -12.27
CA PRO A 169 -3.65 7.69 -12.41
C PRO A 169 -4.16 8.06 -13.80
N LYS A 170 -3.59 7.50 -14.86
CA LYS A 170 -3.97 7.78 -16.26
C LYS A 170 -5.01 6.80 -16.82
N GLU A 171 -5.40 5.79 -16.03
CA GLU A 171 -6.38 4.81 -16.47
C GLU A 171 -7.78 5.33 -16.25
N THR A 172 -8.62 5.12 -17.27
CA THR A 172 -10.05 5.38 -17.17
C THR A 172 -10.77 4.07 -17.42
N PHE A 173 -11.62 3.71 -16.45
CA PHE A 173 -12.48 2.54 -16.54
C PHE A 173 -13.93 2.99 -16.57
N ARG A 174 -14.74 2.30 -17.36
CA ARG A 174 -16.19 2.46 -17.41
C ARG A 174 -16.86 1.18 -16.95
N ARG A 175 -18.12 1.30 -16.54
CA ARG A 175 -18.96 0.15 -16.20
C ARG A 175 -19.04 -0.80 -17.41
N GLY A 176 -18.78 -2.08 -17.17
CA GLY A 176 -18.75 -3.12 -18.20
C GLY A 176 -17.36 -3.38 -18.77
N ASP A 177 -16.37 -2.53 -18.51
CA ASP A 177 -15.00 -2.76 -18.99
C ASP A 177 -14.38 -3.97 -18.30
N ARG A 178 -13.56 -4.70 -19.05
CA ARG A 178 -12.71 -5.76 -18.49
C ARG A 178 -11.50 -5.13 -17.84
N ILE A 179 -11.16 -5.62 -16.66
CA ILE A 179 -10.01 -5.16 -15.88
C ILE A 179 -9.24 -6.36 -15.37
N ARG A 180 -7.91 -6.31 -15.51
CA ARG A 180 -6.99 -7.24 -14.85
C ARG A 180 -6.46 -6.57 -13.61
N ALA A 181 -6.32 -7.27 -12.50
CA ALA A 181 -5.72 -6.68 -11.31
C ALA A 181 -5.02 -7.75 -10.48
N TYR A 182 -4.07 -7.33 -9.66
CA TYR A 182 -3.39 -8.19 -8.71
C TYR A 182 -4.19 -8.29 -7.41
N ILE A 183 -4.35 -9.49 -6.86
CA ILE A 183 -4.96 -9.69 -5.54
C ILE A 183 -3.93 -9.29 -4.48
N LYS A 184 -4.07 -8.08 -3.94
CA LYS A 184 -3.20 -7.52 -2.91
C LYS A 184 -3.47 -8.15 -1.56
N ASP A 185 -4.74 -8.23 -1.18
CA ASP A 185 -5.15 -8.83 0.08
C ASP A 185 -6.58 -9.36 0.04
N VAL A 186 -6.88 -10.27 0.96
CA VAL A 186 -8.21 -10.86 1.13
C VAL A 186 -8.57 -10.77 2.61
N LEU A 187 -9.50 -9.88 2.94
CA LEU A 187 -9.92 -9.64 4.32
C LEU A 187 -11.28 -10.31 4.60
N TYR A 188 -11.40 -10.87 5.79
CA TYR A 188 -12.66 -11.44 6.28
C TYR A 188 -13.45 -10.37 7.05
N GLU A 189 -14.46 -9.76 6.42
CA GLU A 189 -15.33 -8.77 7.06
C GLU A 189 -16.72 -9.32 7.37
N SER A 190 -17.41 -8.72 8.34
CA SER A 190 -18.77 -9.10 8.78
C SER A 190 -19.85 -8.99 7.70
N ARG A 191 -19.62 -8.14 6.67
CA ARG A 191 -20.50 -8.02 5.51
C ARG A 191 -20.20 -9.04 4.40
N GLY A 192 -19.00 -9.60 4.37
CA GLY A 192 -18.53 -10.61 3.43
C GLY A 192 -17.02 -10.46 3.19
N PRO A 193 -16.35 -11.45 2.58
CA PRO A 193 -14.93 -11.35 2.27
C PRO A 193 -14.71 -10.23 1.25
N GLN A 194 -13.81 -9.31 1.58
CA GLN A 194 -13.45 -8.20 0.70
C GLN A 194 -12.09 -8.49 0.06
N ILE A 195 -12.06 -8.51 -1.27
CA ILE A 195 -10.85 -8.75 -2.04
C ILE A 195 -10.28 -7.39 -2.46
N PHE A 196 -9.12 -7.04 -1.92
CA PHE A 196 -8.40 -5.84 -2.29
C PHE A 196 -7.55 -6.11 -3.52
N LEU A 197 -7.82 -5.35 -4.56
CA LEU A 197 -7.13 -5.40 -5.83
C LEU A 197 -6.15 -4.23 -5.94
N THR A 198 -5.08 -4.44 -6.69
CA THR A 198 -4.17 -3.36 -7.07
C THR A 198 -3.73 -3.46 -8.53
N ARG A 199 -3.57 -2.30 -9.15
CA ARG A 199 -2.88 -2.11 -10.42
C ARG A 199 -1.67 -1.19 -10.28
N ALA A 200 -1.48 -0.53 -9.13
CA ALA A 200 -0.39 0.40 -8.88
C ALA A 200 0.85 -0.26 -8.27
N ASP A 201 0.69 -1.38 -7.56
CA ASP A 201 1.78 -2.05 -6.87
C ASP A 201 2.87 -2.58 -7.83
N ASP A 202 4.10 -2.71 -7.32
CA ASP A 202 5.25 -3.29 -8.04
C ASP A 202 4.96 -4.78 -8.35
N GLN A 203 4.24 -5.47 -7.47
CA GLN A 203 3.89 -6.89 -7.66
C GLN A 203 2.99 -7.15 -8.87
N PHE A 204 2.15 -6.18 -9.26
CA PHE A 204 1.32 -6.34 -10.45
C PHE A 204 2.19 -6.44 -11.72
N LEU A 205 3.24 -5.61 -11.82
CA LEU A 205 4.20 -5.66 -12.93
C LEU A 205 4.92 -7.02 -12.98
N ILE A 206 5.41 -7.49 -11.82
CA ILE A 206 6.10 -8.79 -11.71
C ILE A 206 5.19 -9.93 -12.16
N ALA A 207 3.93 -9.93 -11.71
CA ALA A 207 2.97 -10.96 -12.08
C ALA A 207 2.58 -10.89 -13.58
N LEU A 208 2.57 -9.70 -14.18
CA LEU A 208 2.36 -9.55 -15.63
C LEU A 208 3.50 -10.19 -16.42
N PHE A 209 4.75 -9.91 -16.04
CA PHE A 209 5.92 -10.54 -16.65
C PHE A 209 5.95 -12.06 -16.45
N LYS A 210 5.57 -12.55 -15.26
CA LYS A 210 5.44 -13.99 -15.00
C LYS A 210 4.44 -14.65 -15.95
N THR A 211 3.32 -13.97 -16.25
CA THR A 211 2.31 -14.47 -17.19
C THR A 211 2.79 -14.43 -18.64
N GLU A 212 3.53 -13.38 -19.01
CA GLU A 212 3.95 -13.13 -20.40
C GLU A 212 5.23 -13.89 -20.80
N VAL A 213 6.11 -14.20 -19.85
CA VAL A 213 7.44 -14.80 -20.08
C VAL A 213 7.48 -16.21 -19.47
N PRO A 214 7.43 -17.28 -20.30
CA PRO A 214 7.48 -18.67 -19.85
C PRO A 214 8.69 -18.99 -18.97
N GLU A 215 9.86 -18.44 -19.32
CA GLU A 215 11.12 -18.65 -18.63
C GLU A 215 11.09 -18.13 -17.18
N ILE A 216 10.24 -17.13 -16.88
CA ILE A 216 9.98 -16.66 -15.51
C ILE A 216 9.05 -17.62 -14.76
N SER A 217 8.02 -18.14 -15.44
CA SER A 217 7.09 -19.10 -14.85
C SER A 217 7.75 -20.44 -14.52
N GLU A 218 8.70 -20.88 -15.35
CA GLU A 218 9.51 -22.09 -15.15
C GLU A 218 10.64 -21.92 -14.12
N GLY A 219 10.93 -20.67 -13.71
CA GLY A 219 11.95 -20.35 -12.72
C GLY A 219 13.39 -20.30 -13.25
N ILE A 220 13.57 -20.38 -14.58
CA ILE A 220 14.87 -20.23 -15.24
C ILE A 220 15.37 -18.80 -15.10
N VAL A 221 14.49 -17.83 -15.39
CA VAL A 221 14.72 -16.41 -15.20
C VAL A 221 14.00 -15.96 -13.92
N LYS A 222 14.75 -15.38 -12.99
CA LYS A 222 14.21 -14.85 -11.72
C LYS A 222 14.14 -13.34 -11.77
N VAL A 223 12.97 -12.80 -11.45
CA VAL A 223 12.80 -11.37 -11.15
C VAL A 223 13.34 -11.11 -9.74
N VAL A 224 14.40 -10.31 -9.64
CA VAL A 224 15.05 -9.96 -8.36
C VAL A 224 14.29 -8.86 -7.63
N GLY A 225 13.75 -7.90 -8.40
CA GLY A 225 12.99 -6.79 -7.85
C GLY A 225 12.40 -5.91 -8.95
N ALA A 226 11.52 -5.00 -8.55
CA ALA A 226 10.95 -3.99 -9.43
C ALA A 226 10.78 -2.68 -8.66
N ALA A 227 10.91 -1.56 -9.37
CA ALA A 227 10.64 -0.23 -8.87
C ALA A 227 9.76 0.50 -9.88
N ARG A 228 8.64 1.04 -9.44
CA ARG A 228 7.63 1.62 -10.32
C ARG A 228 7.15 2.98 -9.87
N GLU A 229 6.93 3.85 -10.85
CA GLU A 229 6.07 5.03 -10.77
C GLU A 229 4.86 4.79 -11.70
N PRO A 230 3.71 4.34 -11.14
CA PRO A 230 2.61 3.78 -11.93
C PRO A 230 2.07 4.73 -13.01
N GLY A 231 1.93 4.21 -14.24
CA GLY A 231 1.44 4.97 -15.39
C GLY A 231 2.47 5.93 -16.00
N SER A 232 3.72 5.86 -15.56
CA SER A 232 4.82 6.63 -16.15
C SER A 232 5.99 5.74 -16.54
N ARG A 233 6.71 5.19 -15.57
CA ARG A 233 7.93 4.40 -15.82
C ARG A 233 8.16 3.37 -14.72
N ALA A 234 8.69 2.22 -15.11
CA ALA A 234 9.13 1.16 -14.21
C ALA A 234 10.52 0.65 -14.61
N LYS A 235 11.22 0.11 -13.62
CA LYS A 235 12.47 -0.63 -13.76
C LYS A 235 12.26 -2.02 -13.16
N ILE A 236 12.54 -3.07 -13.92
CA ILE A 236 12.47 -4.46 -13.47
C ILE A 236 13.85 -5.10 -13.59
N VAL A 237 14.25 -5.84 -12.56
CA VAL A 237 15.56 -6.48 -12.50
C VAL A 237 15.40 -7.98 -12.64
N VAL A 238 16.16 -8.55 -13.56
CA VAL A 238 16.09 -9.95 -13.91
C VAL A 238 17.47 -10.59 -13.85
N SER A 239 17.50 -11.86 -13.47
CA SER A 239 18.68 -12.70 -13.41
C SER A 239 18.33 -14.07 -14.00
N SER A 240 19.29 -14.71 -14.67
CA SER A 240 19.11 -16.09 -15.11
C SER A 240 19.85 -17.04 -14.17
N THR A 241 19.26 -18.20 -13.91
CA THR A 241 19.94 -19.31 -13.24
C THR A 241 20.78 -20.13 -14.21
N ASP A 242 20.48 -20.01 -15.52
CA ASP A 242 21.18 -20.67 -16.61
C ASP A 242 22.05 -19.65 -17.39
N SER A 243 23.32 -19.97 -17.59
CA SER A 243 24.27 -19.13 -18.33
C SER A 243 23.99 -19.04 -19.82
N ASP A 244 23.28 -20.03 -20.38
CA ASP A 244 22.97 -20.08 -21.82
C ASP A 244 21.74 -19.22 -22.19
N ILE A 245 21.04 -18.68 -21.18
CA ILE A 245 19.82 -17.90 -21.35
C ILE A 245 20.04 -16.46 -20.91
N ASP A 246 19.90 -15.54 -21.87
CA ASP A 246 19.90 -14.10 -21.57
C ASP A 246 18.56 -13.70 -20.91
N PRO A 247 18.56 -13.27 -19.63
CA PRO A 247 17.33 -12.92 -18.94
C PRO A 247 16.68 -11.66 -19.51
N VAL A 248 17.44 -10.71 -20.06
CA VAL A 248 16.88 -9.49 -20.66
C VAL A 248 16.19 -9.84 -21.98
N GLY A 249 16.88 -10.57 -22.86
CA GLY A 249 16.33 -11.05 -24.12
C GLY A 249 15.07 -11.89 -23.95
N ALA A 250 15.02 -12.77 -22.95
CA ALA A 250 13.83 -13.56 -22.63
C ALA A 250 12.62 -12.67 -22.28
N CYS A 251 12.82 -11.62 -21.48
CA CYS A 251 11.75 -10.70 -21.09
C CYS A 251 11.31 -9.74 -22.20
N VAL A 252 12.24 -9.35 -23.08
CA VAL A 252 11.94 -8.47 -24.23
C VAL A 252 11.19 -9.26 -25.32
N GLY A 253 11.62 -10.49 -25.61
CA GLY A 253 11.06 -11.31 -26.69
C GLY A 253 11.41 -10.78 -28.08
N MET A 254 10.92 -11.46 -29.13
CA MET A 254 11.19 -11.06 -30.52
C MET A 254 10.73 -9.62 -30.77
N LYS A 255 11.67 -8.73 -31.13
CA LYS A 255 11.43 -7.30 -31.38
C LYS A 255 10.68 -6.58 -30.23
N GLY A 256 10.85 -7.03 -28.99
CA GLY A 256 10.17 -6.41 -27.85
C GLY A 256 8.70 -6.81 -27.67
N SER A 257 8.20 -7.80 -28.41
CA SER A 257 6.78 -8.19 -28.38
C SER A 257 6.24 -8.44 -26.97
N ARG A 258 6.98 -9.17 -26.12
CA ARG A 258 6.55 -9.52 -24.77
C ARG A 258 6.46 -8.28 -23.87
N VAL A 259 7.53 -7.49 -23.82
CA VAL A 259 7.52 -6.24 -23.03
C VAL A 259 6.46 -5.26 -23.54
N GLN A 260 6.22 -5.16 -24.85
CA GLN A 260 5.19 -4.28 -25.41
C GLN A 260 3.77 -4.70 -24.99
N ASN A 261 3.48 -6.01 -24.87
CA ASN A 261 2.19 -6.48 -24.35
C ASN A 261 1.95 -6.01 -22.90
N VAL A 262 3.00 -6.07 -22.05
CA VAL A 262 2.94 -5.56 -20.67
C VAL A 262 2.79 -4.03 -20.65
N VAL A 263 3.55 -3.30 -21.49
CA VAL A 263 3.42 -1.84 -21.65
C VAL A 263 1.99 -1.46 -22.06
N GLN A 264 1.38 -2.21 -22.98
CA GLN A 264 0.01 -1.96 -23.45
C GLN A 264 -1.03 -2.21 -22.34
N GLU A 265 -0.85 -3.27 -21.55
CA GLU A 265 -1.70 -3.56 -20.37
C GLU A 265 -1.64 -2.43 -19.33
N LEU A 266 -0.48 -1.77 -19.19
CA LEU A 266 -0.26 -0.64 -18.29
C LEU A 266 -0.47 0.74 -18.95
N ARG A 267 -1.17 0.78 -20.09
CA ARG A 267 -1.52 2.00 -20.85
C ARG A 267 -0.31 2.88 -21.21
N GLY A 268 0.78 2.28 -21.65
CA GLY A 268 1.95 2.99 -22.16
C GLY A 268 2.96 3.39 -21.08
N GLU A 269 2.90 2.75 -19.91
CA GLU A 269 3.98 2.84 -18.92
C GLU A 269 5.31 2.34 -19.52
N LYS A 270 6.37 3.15 -19.46
CA LYS A 270 7.68 2.77 -20.01
C LYS A 270 8.38 1.78 -19.07
N ILE A 271 8.81 0.63 -19.57
CA ILE A 271 9.44 -0.40 -18.74
C ILE A 271 10.88 -0.60 -19.19
N ASP A 272 11.83 -0.41 -18.28
CA ASP A 272 13.24 -0.76 -18.47
C ASP A 272 13.52 -2.12 -17.82
N ILE A 273 14.07 -3.07 -18.57
CA ILE A 273 14.48 -4.39 -18.07
C ILE A 273 15.99 -4.36 -17.87
N ILE A 274 16.44 -4.66 -16.67
CA ILE A 274 17.82 -4.45 -16.22
C ILE A 274 18.42 -5.80 -15.79
N PRO A 275 19.62 -6.17 -16.27
CA PRO A 275 20.31 -7.35 -15.79
C PRO A 275 20.85 -7.11 -14.37
N TRP A 276 20.55 -8.04 -13.46
CA TRP A 276 21.13 -8.03 -12.13
C TRP A 276 22.63 -8.33 -12.17
N HIS A 277 23.38 -7.78 -11.24
CA HIS A 277 24.80 -8.06 -11.09
C HIS A 277 25.19 -8.07 -9.61
N VAL A 278 26.17 -8.91 -9.24
CA VAL A 278 26.63 -9.07 -7.85
C VAL A 278 27.38 -7.83 -7.34
N ASP A 279 28.26 -7.28 -8.19
CA ASP A 279 28.93 -5.99 -7.94
C ASP A 279 27.92 -4.83 -8.02
N ALA A 280 27.81 -4.10 -6.91
CA ALA A 280 26.86 -3.01 -6.73
C ALA A 280 27.11 -1.84 -7.69
N ALA A 281 28.37 -1.52 -8.01
CA ALA A 281 28.68 -0.45 -8.94
C ALA A 281 28.14 -0.77 -10.34
N LYS A 282 28.43 -1.97 -10.84
CA LYS A 282 27.89 -2.45 -12.13
C LYS A 282 26.37 -2.53 -12.12
N PHE A 283 25.76 -2.95 -11.01
CA PHE A 283 24.31 -3.02 -10.91
C PHE A 283 23.66 -1.63 -10.95
N VAL A 284 24.23 -0.63 -10.28
CA VAL A 284 23.80 0.78 -10.37
C VAL A 284 23.98 1.31 -11.79
N CYS A 285 25.10 0.98 -12.46
CA CYS A 285 25.30 1.37 -13.85
C CYS A 285 24.19 0.83 -14.76
N ASN A 286 23.86 -0.45 -14.61
CA ASN A 286 22.78 -1.07 -15.35
C ASN A 286 21.42 -0.43 -15.01
N ALA A 287 21.19 -0.05 -13.75
CA ALA A 287 19.93 0.56 -13.31
C ALA A 287 19.70 1.98 -13.86
N LEU A 288 20.78 2.74 -14.07
CA LEU A 288 20.73 4.10 -14.62
C LEU A 288 20.67 4.15 -16.15
N ALA A 289 20.76 3.00 -16.83
CA ALA A 289 20.56 2.88 -18.27
C ALA A 289 19.28 3.64 -18.72
N PRO A 290 19.34 4.40 -19.83
CA PRO A 290 20.36 4.34 -20.90
C PRO A 290 21.54 5.32 -20.76
N ALA A 291 21.72 5.99 -19.62
CA ALA A 291 22.85 6.91 -19.45
C ALA A 291 24.18 6.18 -19.33
N GLU A 292 25.21 6.63 -20.05
CA GLU A 292 26.57 6.14 -19.88
C GLU A 292 27.24 6.80 -18.66
N ILE A 293 28.00 6.01 -17.92
CA ILE A 293 28.61 6.41 -16.64
C ILE A 293 30.11 6.34 -16.78
N SER A 294 30.78 7.44 -16.43
CA SER A 294 32.23 7.55 -16.44
C SER A 294 32.85 6.89 -15.22
N ARG A 295 32.30 7.18 -14.03
CA ARG A 295 32.83 6.68 -12.75
C ARG A 295 31.74 6.59 -11.70
N VAL A 296 31.90 5.62 -10.79
CA VAL A 296 31.08 5.49 -9.58
C VAL A 296 32.01 5.55 -8.37
N ILE A 297 31.68 6.40 -7.40
CA ILE A 297 32.34 6.48 -6.10
C ILE A 297 31.35 5.93 -5.07
N ILE A 298 31.82 5.01 -4.24
CA ILE A 298 30.97 4.28 -3.28
C ILE A 298 31.35 4.72 -1.88
N ASP A 299 30.35 5.17 -1.14
CA ASP A 299 30.42 5.40 0.30
C ASP A 299 29.55 4.32 0.98
N GLU A 300 30.23 3.29 1.50
CA GLU A 300 29.58 2.17 2.18
C GLU A 300 28.99 2.55 3.54
N GLU A 301 29.56 3.53 4.23
CA GLU A 301 29.11 3.96 5.56
C GLU A 301 27.74 4.62 5.48
N ASN A 302 27.55 5.52 4.50
CA ASN A 302 26.30 6.25 4.31
C ASN A 302 25.33 5.60 3.32
N ARG A 303 25.71 4.46 2.72
CA ARG A 303 25.00 3.82 1.60
C ARG A 303 24.67 4.79 0.46
N LEU A 304 25.66 5.61 0.13
CA LEU A 304 25.60 6.62 -0.92
C LEU A 304 26.52 6.20 -2.07
N MET A 305 26.06 6.36 -3.29
CA MET A 305 26.89 6.27 -4.47
C MET A 305 26.82 7.57 -5.25
N GLU A 306 27.98 8.15 -5.49
CA GLU A 306 28.13 9.31 -6.36
C GLU A 306 28.49 8.80 -7.75
N VAL A 307 27.63 9.11 -8.72
CA VAL A 307 27.71 8.64 -10.09
C VAL A 307 28.07 9.81 -10.98
N ILE A 308 29.28 9.74 -11.54
CA ILE A 308 29.81 10.74 -12.44
C ILE A 308 29.47 10.33 -13.87
N VAL A 309 28.78 11.22 -14.57
CA VAL A 309 28.36 11.04 -15.96
C VAL A 309 28.93 12.14 -16.86
N PRO A 310 29.14 11.89 -18.16
CA PRO A 310 29.42 12.96 -19.10
C PRO A 310 28.29 13.99 -19.10
N ASP A 311 28.61 15.27 -19.34
CA ASP A 311 27.64 16.37 -19.28
C ASP A 311 26.43 16.17 -20.22
N GLU A 312 26.64 15.49 -21.36
CA GLU A 312 25.57 15.15 -22.31
C GLU A 312 24.54 14.13 -21.76
N TYR A 313 24.97 13.24 -20.85
CA TYR A 313 24.11 12.22 -20.26
C TYR A 313 23.48 12.64 -18.93
N LEU A 314 23.89 13.77 -18.32
CA LEU A 314 23.38 14.24 -17.03
C LEU A 314 21.84 14.32 -16.99
N SER A 315 21.25 14.93 -18.01
CA SER A 315 19.79 15.09 -18.10
C SER A 315 19.06 13.75 -18.20
N VAL A 316 19.63 12.80 -18.95
CA VAL A 316 19.06 11.46 -19.14
C VAL A 316 19.21 10.62 -17.87
N ALA A 317 20.37 10.71 -17.22
CA ALA A 317 20.69 10.01 -15.98
C ALA A 317 19.73 10.42 -14.85
N ILE A 318 19.51 11.72 -14.65
CA ILE A 318 18.54 12.24 -13.66
C ILE A 318 17.11 11.88 -14.10
N GLY A 319 16.80 12.09 -15.37
CA GLY A 319 15.46 11.91 -15.94
C GLY A 319 14.48 13.01 -15.54
N LYS A 320 13.29 13.00 -16.15
CA LYS A 320 12.26 14.02 -15.91
C LYS A 320 11.88 14.06 -14.42
N ARG A 321 12.12 15.20 -13.76
CA ARG A 321 11.89 15.40 -12.30
C ARG A 321 12.62 14.37 -11.41
N GLY A 322 13.79 13.89 -11.84
CA GLY A 322 14.57 12.90 -11.09
C GLY A 322 14.00 11.48 -11.13
N GLN A 323 13.05 11.18 -12.03
CA GLN A 323 12.37 9.88 -12.09
C GLN A 323 13.35 8.72 -12.30
N ASN A 324 14.38 8.87 -13.14
CA ASN A 324 15.28 7.76 -13.46
C ASN A 324 16.16 7.41 -12.25
N VAL A 325 16.78 8.42 -11.64
CA VAL A 325 17.55 8.27 -10.39
C VAL A 325 16.71 7.73 -9.24
N ARG A 326 15.47 8.21 -9.06
CA ARG A 326 14.58 7.75 -7.97
C ARG A 326 14.22 6.27 -8.13
N LEU A 327 13.91 5.84 -9.35
CA LEU A 327 13.63 4.44 -9.64
C LEU A 327 14.87 3.57 -9.46
N ALA A 328 16.04 4.00 -9.93
CA ALA A 328 17.30 3.29 -9.76
C ALA A 328 17.70 3.17 -8.29
N SER A 329 17.51 4.24 -7.50
CA SER A 329 17.75 4.25 -6.06
C SER A 329 16.82 3.29 -5.31
N LYS A 330 15.50 3.33 -5.60
CA LYS A 330 14.52 2.38 -5.02
C LYS A 330 14.87 0.93 -5.36
N LEU A 331 15.32 0.69 -6.59
CA LEU A 331 15.62 -0.64 -7.12
C LEU A 331 16.91 -1.26 -6.54
N THR A 332 17.95 -0.44 -6.39
CA THR A 332 19.26 -0.86 -5.90
C THR A 332 19.37 -0.79 -4.39
N GLY A 333 18.53 0.00 -3.73
CA GLY A 333 18.59 0.25 -2.29
C GLY A 333 19.67 1.24 -1.86
N TRP A 334 20.39 1.83 -2.82
CA TRP A 334 21.44 2.85 -2.59
C TRP A 334 20.88 4.25 -2.81
N ARG A 335 21.35 5.23 -2.03
CA ARG A 335 21.13 6.62 -2.36
C ARG A 335 22.07 6.98 -3.51
N LEU A 336 21.53 7.49 -4.61
CA LEU A 336 22.31 7.83 -5.80
C LEU A 336 22.35 9.35 -5.95
N ASP A 337 23.56 9.91 -6.00
CA ASP A 337 23.78 11.27 -6.44
C ASP A 337 24.41 11.26 -7.84
N VAL A 338 23.91 12.09 -8.75
CA VAL A 338 24.37 12.11 -10.14
C VAL A 338 24.90 13.48 -10.47
N ILE A 339 26.19 13.53 -10.79
CA ILE A 339 26.92 14.75 -11.10
C ILE A 339 27.62 14.64 -12.45
N SER A 340 27.82 15.77 -13.12
CA SER A 340 28.58 15.76 -14.37
C SER A 340 30.09 15.77 -14.12
N GLU A 341 30.87 15.29 -15.09
CA GLU A 341 32.34 15.37 -15.06
C GLU A 341 32.85 16.80 -14.86
N THR A 342 32.23 17.77 -15.52
CA THR A 342 32.59 19.18 -15.37
C THR A 342 32.38 19.66 -13.94
N ARG A 343 31.21 19.37 -13.35
CA ARG A 343 30.90 19.74 -11.97
C ARG A 343 31.81 19.03 -10.98
N TYR A 344 32.02 17.73 -11.14
CA TYR A 344 32.95 16.95 -10.33
C TYR A 344 34.35 17.58 -10.35
N SER A 345 34.86 17.91 -11.54
CA SER A 345 36.18 18.53 -11.71
C SER A 345 36.27 19.92 -11.06
N GLN A 346 35.17 20.68 -11.04
CA GLN A 346 35.10 21.97 -10.34
C GLN A 346 35.12 21.78 -8.82
N THR A 347 34.27 20.90 -8.29
CA THR A 347 34.22 20.59 -6.86
C THR A 347 35.56 20.07 -6.34
N MET A 348 36.27 19.23 -7.10
CA MET A 348 37.61 18.77 -6.71
C MET A 348 38.65 19.91 -6.70
N LYS A 349 38.56 20.87 -7.62
CA LYS A 349 39.44 22.06 -7.63
C LYS A 349 39.12 22.99 -6.47
N GLU A 350 37.85 23.20 -6.17
CA GLU A 350 37.39 24.01 -5.05
C GLU A 350 37.80 23.37 -3.71
N GLY A 351 37.64 22.05 -3.58
CA GLY A 351 38.14 21.28 -2.44
C GLY A 351 39.65 21.42 -2.26
N TYR A 352 40.43 21.25 -3.33
CA TYR A 352 41.88 21.46 -3.26
C TYR A 352 42.25 22.90 -2.85
N ASN A 353 41.56 23.91 -3.42
CA ASN A 353 41.76 25.31 -3.04
C ASN A 353 41.37 25.57 -1.58
N SER A 354 40.35 24.90 -1.05
CA SER A 354 39.95 25.01 0.35
C SER A 354 41.06 24.50 1.28
N LEU A 355 41.74 23.41 0.90
CA LEU A 355 42.89 22.90 1.65
C LEU A 355 44.06 23.88 1.63
N LEU A 356 44.35 24.51 0.49
CA LEU A 356 45.39 25.54 0.38
C LEU A 356 45.08 26.82 1.16
N ALA A 357 43.80 27.12 1.39
CA ALA A 357 43.38 28.28 2.17
C ALA A 357 43.62 28.10 3.67
N LEU A 358 43.82 26.86 4.15
CA LEU A 358 44.10 26.60 5.55
C LEU A 358 45.53 27.07 5.92
N PRO A 359 45.68 27.76 7.06
CA PRO A 359 47.00 28.08 7.61
C PRO A 359 47.81 26.79 7.81
N GLU A 360 49.11 26.83 7.48
CA GLU A 360 50.06 25.71 7.61
C GLU A 360 49.96 24.60 6.54
N ILE A 361 48.97 24.65 5.63
CA ILE A 361 48.90 23.76 4.47
C ILE A 361 49.50 24.46 3.24
N GLY A 362 50.76 24.14 2.93
CA GLY A 362 51.37 24.51 1.65
C GLY A 362 51.00 23.52 0.54
N ALA A 363 51.30 23.87 -0.72
CA ALA A 363 51.02 23.00 -1.89
C ALA A 363 51.54 21.57 -1.74
N THR A 364 52.74 21.40 -1.19
CA THR A 364 53.33 20.06 -0.97
C THR A 364 52.57 19.21 0.05
N LEU A 365 51.96 19.85 1.06
CA LEU A 365 51.16 19.15 2.05
C LEU A 365 49.74 18.89 1.53
N ALA A 366 49.17 19.83 0.78
CA ALA A 366 47.90 19.63 0.09
C ALA A 366 47.96 18.47 -0.91
N ASP A 367 49.03 18.37 -1.70
CA ASP A 367 49.25 17.25 -2.62
C ASP A 367 49.34 15.91 -1.86
N ALA A 368 50.06 15.89 -0.73
CA ALA A 368 50.20 14.69 0.09
C ALA A 368 48.88 14.28 0.78
N LEU A 369 48.02 15.24 1.14
CA LEU A 369 46.67 14.99 1.67
C LEU A 369 45.75 14.46 0.57
N TYR A 370 45.82 15.05 -0.62
CA TYR A 370 45.02 14.67 -1.78
C TYR A 370 45.35 13.26 -2.28
N GLU A 371 46.63 12.88 -2.31
CA GLU A 371 47.08 11.51 -2.62
C GLU A 371 46.56 10.47 -1.62
N ARG A 372 46.21 10.91 -0.40
CA ARG A 372 45.67 10.06 0.67
C ARG A 372 44.15 10.05 0.75
N GLY A 373 43.48 10.73 -0.18
CA GLY A 373 42.02 10.74 -0.29
C GLY A 373 41.33 11.83 0.50
N PHE A 374 42.06 12.85 0.99
CA PHE A 374 41.47 14.05 1.58
C PHE A 374 41.41 15.15 0.53
N PHE A 375 40.24 15.35 -0.05
CA PHE A 375 40.01 16.26 -1.17
C PHE A 375 39.48 17.63 -0.75
N SER A 376 38.99 17.77 0.48
CA SER A 376 38.45 19.02 1.01
C SER A 376 38.72 19.24 2.50
N VAL A 377 38.53 20.48 2.97
CA VAL A 377 38.60 20.82 4.40
C VAL A 377 37.54 20.08 5.21
N GLU A 378 36.36 19.82 4.64
CA GLU A 378 35.30 19.07 5.29
C GLU A 378 35.70 17.63 5.58
N GLU A 379 36.34 16.96 4.62
CA GLU A 379 36.86 15.60 4.79
C GLU A 379 38.00 15.58 5.81
N LEU A 380 38.90 16.56 5.76
CA LEU A 380 39.98 16.71 6.74
C LEU A 380 39.46 16.93 8.17
N SER A 381 38.33 17.62 8.34
CA SER A 381 37.71 17.84 9.65
C SER A 381 37.18 16.56 10.31
N LYS A 382 36.84 15.55 9.50
CA LYS A 382 36.31 14.24 9.92
C LYS A 382 37.40 13.18 10.09
N ALA A 383 38.62 13.47 9.64
CA ALA A 383 39.76 12.56 9.72
C ALA A 383 40.19 12.27 11.16
N SER A 384 40.74 11.08 11.41
CA SER A 384 41.40 10.75 12.66
C SER A 384 42.90 11.07 12.64
N ILE A 385 43.52 11.16 13.82
CA ILE A 385 44.97 11.41 13.94
C ILE A 385 45.76 10.24 13.30
N GLU A 386 45.23 9.02 13.38
CA GLU A 386 45.84 7.82 12.82
C GLU A 386 45.85 7.83 11.28
N ASP A 387 44.87 8.48 10.64
CA ASP A 387 44.80 8.57 9.17
C ASP A 387 45.86 9.54 8.61
N LEU A 388 46.22 10.57 9.38
CA LEU A 388 47.15 11.63 8.96
C LEU A 388 48.61 11.37 9.35
N THR A 389 48.86 10.58 10.39
CA THR A 389 50.22 10.26 10.89
C THR A 389 51.11 9.54 9.85
N PRO A 390 50.58 8.67 8.97
CA PRO A 390 51.35 8.04 7.90
C PRO A 390 51.78 9.00 6.78
N ILE A 391 51.33 10.26 6.77
CA ILE A 391 51.64 11.25 5.73
C ILE A 391 53.00 11.89 6.02
N ARG A 392 53.88 11.89 5.02
CA ARG A 392 55.24 12.38 5.17
C ARG A 392 55.24 13.88 5.54
N GLY A 393 55.70 14.20 6.75
CA GLY A 393 55.76 15.58 7.24
C GLY A 393 54.68 15.95 8.27
N ILE A 394 53.75 15.04 8.54
CA ILE A 394 52.73 15.15 9.59
C ILE A 394 53.11 14.25 10.77
N GLY A 395 53.26 14.83 11.96
CA GLY A 395 53.32 14.07 13.23
C GLY A 395 52.01 14.21 14.00
N GLU A 396 51.83 13.45 15.08
CA GLU A 396 50.58 13.42 15.86
C GLU A 396 50.12 14.81 16.32
N GLU A 397 51.03 15.68 16.76
CA GLU A 397 50.72 17.06 17.16
C GLU A 397 50.24 17.93 15.98
N LYS A 398 50.86 17.78 14.80
CA LYS A 398 50.45 18.51 13.60
C LYS A 398 49.12 17.99 13.06
N ALA A 399 48.89 16.68 13.10
CA ALA A 399 47.62 16.06 12.70
C ALA A 399 46.47 16.60 13.55
N ALA A 400 46.61 16.61 14.88
CA ALA A 400 45.60 17.16 15.78
C ALA A 400 45.31 18.65 15.51
N LYS A 401 46.36 19.43 15.22
CA LYS A 401 46.23 20.86 14.89
C LYS A 401 45.52 21.09 13.55
N LEU A 402 45.86 20.33 12.52
CA LEU A 402 45.23 20.42 11.19
C LEU A 402 43.74 20.05 11.24
N ILE A 403 43.38 18.99 11.97
CA ILE A 403 41.97 18.61 12.19
C ILE A 403 41.23 19.72 12.94
N GLY A 404 41.86 20.35 13.95
CA GLY A 404 41.29 21.47 14.68
C GLY A 404 41.02 22.69 13.78
N LEU A 405 42.01 23.09 12.98
CA LEU A 405 41.87 24.19 12.01
C LEU A 405 40.81 23.89 10.95
N ALA A 406 40.73 22.65 10.47
CA ALA A 406 39.70 22.24 9.53
C ALA A 406 38.29 22.34 10.15
N LYS A 407 38.10 21.90 11.40
CA LYS A 407 36.81 22.02 12.11
C LYS A 407 36.41 23.48 12.32
N GLU A 408 37.36 24.35 12.68
CA GLU A 408 37.10 25.78 12.83
C GLU A 408 36.69 26.41 11.49
N ALA A 409 37.39 26.09 10.41
CA ALA A 409 37.07 26.60 9.07
C ALA A 409 35.69 26.13 8.58
N VAL A 410 35.32 24.86 8.80
CA VAL A 410 33.98 24.34 8.48
C VAL A 410 32.90 25.05 9.32
N THR A 411 33.16 25.27 10.60
CA THR A 411 32.21 25.96 11.49
C THR A 411 32.01 27.41 11.06
N GLN A 412 33.09 28.12 10.69
CA GLN A 412 33.01 29.48 10.17
C GLN A 412 32.26 29.56 8.83
N ALA A 413 32.47 28.60 7.93
CA ALA A 413 31.74 28.53 6.67
C ALA A 413 30.23 28.35 6.90
N LEU A 414 29.83 27.43 7.79
CA LEU A 414 28.42 27.20 8.14
C LEU A 414 27.75 28.43 8.78
N MET A 415 28.45 29.13 9.69
CA MET A 415 27.93 30.37 10.29
C MET A 415 27.77 31.50 9.26
N THR A 416 28.64 31.52 8.24
CA THR A 416 28.55 32.51 7.16
C THR A 416 27.36 32.20 6.24
N GLU A 417 27.09 30.93 5.93
CA GLU A 417 25.93 30.52 5.14
C GLU A 417 24.59 30.82 5.84
N GLU A 418 24.49 30.60 7.16
CA GLU A 418 23.28 30.95 7.94
C GLU A 418 23.00 32.46 7.95
N THR A 419 24.03 33.30 8.08
CA THR A 419 23.87 34.76 8.03
C THR A 419 23.42 35.27 6.66
N VAL A 420 23.85 34.62 5.58
CA VAL A 420 23.46 34.99 4.21
C VAL A 420 22.03 34.51 3.89
N SER A 421 21.58 33.36 4.43
CA SER A 421 20.19 32.94 4.30
C SER A 421 19.24 33.86 5.06
N ASP A 422 19.58 34.27 6.28
CA ASP A 422 18.78 35.19 7.08
C ASP A 422 18.68 36.59 6.44
N GLU A 423 19.77 37.09 5.83
CA GLU A 423 19.76 38.34 5.07
C GLU A 423 18.95 38.24 3.76
N SER A 424 18.95 37.06 3.10
CA SER A 424 18.17 36.84 1.89
C SER A 424 16.67 36.69 2.13
N GLU A 425 16.27 36.09 3.26
CA GLU A 425 14.86 36.06 3.71
C GLU A 425 14.40 37.45 4.17
N ALA A 426 15.25 38.23 4.87
CA ALA A 426 14.95 39.60 5.25
C ALA A 426 14.83 40.56 4.04
N GLY A 427 15.64 40.37 2.99
CA GLY A 427 15.57 41.15 1.75
C GLY A 427 14.30 40.89 0.92
N LEU A 428 13.75 39.68 0.98
CA LEU A 428 12.48 39.32 0.34
C LEU A 428 11.27 39.91 1.08
N GLU A 429 11.37 40.13 2.40
CA GLU A 429 10.33 40.81 3.19
C GLU A 429 10.33 42.34 2.99
N GLU A 430 11.49 42.96 2.73
CA GLU A 430 11.56 44.41 2.46
C GLU A 430 10.99 44.79 1.08
N GLU A 431 11.24 44.03 0.01
CA GLU A 431 10.64 44.28 -1.31
C GLU A 431 9.11 44.06 -1.34
N GLY A 432 8.58 43.21 -0.47
CA GLY A 432 7.13 43.01 -0.29
C GLY A 432 6.42 44.16 0.43
N SER A 433 7.16 45.03 1.12
CA SER A 433 6.59 46.11 1.95
C SER A 433 6.46 47.45 1.22
N VAL A 434 7.22 47.68 0.14
CA VAL A 434 7.18 48.93 -0.64
C VAL A 434 5.99 48.96 -1.62
N SER A 435 5.49 47.80 -2.07
CA SER A 435 4.39 47.74 -3.05
C SER A 435 2.96 47.91 -2.47
N LYS A 436 2.80 48.04 -1.14
CA LYS A 436 1.47 48.12 -0.48
C LYS A 436 1.04 49.52 0.00
N LYS A 437 1.80 50.58 -0.27
CA LYS A 437 1.44 51.96 0.16
C LYS A 437 0.99 52.93 -0.93
N GLU A 438 0.99 52.57 -2.21
CA GLU A 438 0.58 53.48 -3.31
C GLU A 438 -0.78 53.16 -3.98
N ALA A 439 -1.52 52.14 -3.55
CA ALA A 439 -2.79 51.76 -4.21
C ALA A 439 -4.07 52.25 -3.50
N ALA A 440 -3.99 53.26 -2.62
CA ALA A 440 -5.14 53.71 -1.83
C ALA A 440 -5.21 55.24 -1.62
N SER A 441 -5.06 56.04 -2.67
CA SER A 441 -5.64 57.39 -2.70
C SER A 441 -5.64 57.93 -4.13
N ASP A 442 -6.86 58.08 -4.67
CA ASP A 442 -7.30 59.10 -5.64
C ASP A 442 -8.08 58.51 -6.81
N GLN A 443 -9.40 58.71 -6.78
CA GLN A 443 -10.09 59.57 -7.73
C GLN A 443 -11.59 59.67 -7.40
N LYS A 444 -12.01 60.85 -6.93
CA LYS A 444 -13.40 61.30 -6.88
C LYS A 444 -13.48 62.69 -7.53
N GLY A 445 -14.17 62.76 -8.68
CA GLY A 445 -14.86 63.92 -9.26
C GLY A 445 -13.98 65.05 -9.83
N ASN A 446 -14.35 65.81 -10.85
CA ASN A 446 -15.49 65.93 -11.77
C ASN A 446 -15.07 67.07 -12.79
N PRO A 447 -15.94 67.70 -13.62
CA PRO A 447 -16.43 67.33 -14.95
C PRO A 447 -16.09 68.37 -16.08
N THR A 448 -16.75 68.18 -17.24
CA THR A 448 -17.12 69.13 -18.32
C THR A 448 -16.17 69.44 -19.48
N GLY A 449 -16.70 69.35 -20.71
CA GLY A 449 -16.19 69.99 -21.92
C GLY A 449 -16.58 69.29 -23.23
N GLU A 450 -17.62 69.78 -23.89
CA GLU A 450 -18.19 69.35 -25.19
C GLU A 450 -17.20 69.32 -26.37
N SER A 451 -17.40 68.40 -27.32
CA SER A 451 -17.89 68.66 -28.70
C SER A 451 -17.44 67.58 -29.71
N ASP A 452 -18.44 66.95 -30.33
CA ASP A 452 -18.38 66.22 -31.62
C ASP A 452 -18.14 67.24 -32.77
N PRO A 453 -17.70 66.86 -34.00
CA PRO A 453 -18.40 65.85 -34.81
C PRO A 453 -17.57 64.99 -35.80
N GLU A 454 -18.25 63.92 -36.25
CA GLU A 454 -18.31 63.31 -37.60
C GLU A 454 -17.03 63.16 -38.46
N ILE A 455 -16.83 61.95 -39.01
CA ILE A 455 -16.90 61.70 -40.47
C ILE A 455 -16.80 60.18 -40.78
N ARG A 456 -17.67 59.78 -41.70
CA ARG A 456 -17.83 58.49 -42.42
C ARG A 456 -16.58 58.04 -43.18
N THR A 457 -16.43 56.72 -43.39
CA THR A 457 -16.58 55.95 -44.66
C THR A 457 -16.07 54.51 -44.38
N GLU A 458 -16.82 53.41 -44.59
CA GLU A 458 -17.11 52.75 -45.90
C GLU A 458 -15.81 52.59 -46.71
N GLU A 459 -15.30 51.44 -47.14
CA GLU A 459 -15.78 50.20 -47.79
C GLU A 459 -14.48 49.33 -47.87
N THR A 460 -14.41 48.01 -48.09
CA THR A 460 -15.25 46.96 -48.66
C THR A 460 -14.67 45.61 -48.22
#